data_AF-A0A392PM91-F1
#
_entry.id   AF-A0A392PM91-F1
#
_cell.length_a   1.000
_cell.length_b   1.000
_cell.length_c   1.000
_cell.angle_alpha   90.00
_cell.angle_beta   90.00
_cell.angle_gamma   90.00
#
_symmetry.space_group_name_H-M   'P 1'
#
loop_
_entity.id
_entity.type
_entity.pdbx_description
1 polymer ?
#
loop_
_entity_poly.entity_id
_entity_poly.type
_entity_poly.pdbx_seq_one_letter_code
_entity_poly.pdbx_strand_id
1 'polypeptide(L)' 'MNLRKKGRCPLTPEEAALVLAGLGFKQETYIYLAGSHIYGGNSRMEAFNRLYPNVVTKENLLTTTELAPFRNFSSQ' A
#
# COMPACT_ATOMS: atom_id res chain seq x y z
N MET A 1 -20.00 -8.73 8.26
CA MET A 1 -20.48 -8.11 6.99
C MET A 1 -21.13 -6.72 7.16
N ASN A 2 -21.78 -6.42 8.28
CA ASN A 2 -22.53 -5.15 8.47
C ASN A 2 -21.63 -3.88 8.39
N LEU A 3 -20.41 -3.91 8.93
CA LEU A 3 -19.45 -2.79 8.85
C LEU A 3 -19.02 -2.46 7.41
N ARG A 4 -18.80 -3.49 6.58
CA ARG A 4 -18.42 -3.32 5.17
C ARG A 4 -19.53 -2.65 4.36
N LYS A 5 -20.79 -3.07 4.56
CA LYS A 5 -21.96 -2.43 3.95
C LYS A 5 -22.12 -0.95 4.33
N LYS A 6 -21.62 -0.57 5.50
CA LYS A 6 -21.62 0.81 6.00
C LYS A 6 -20.34 1.60 5.63
N GLY A 7 -19.46 1.05 4.80
CA GLY A 7 -18.20 1.68 4.41
C GLY A 7 -17.14 1.78 5.52
N ARG A 8 -17.31 1.04 6.62
CA ARG A 8 -16.40 1.09 7.78
C ARG A 8 -15.34 -0.02 7.79
N CYS A 9 -15.24 -0.78 6.71
CA CYS A 9 -14.22 -1.81 6.53
C CYS A 9 -13.40 -1.41 5.30
N PRO A 10 -12.12 -1.04 5.46
CA PRO A 10 -11.27 -0.73 4.33
C PRO A 10 -11.07 -1.99 3.47
N LEU A 11 -10.64 -1.76 2.23
CA LEU A 11 -10.22 -2.83 1.33
C LEU A 11 -9.05 -3.59 1.93
N THR A 12 -9.02 -4.91 1.72
CA THR A 12 -7.78 -5.68 1.92
C THR A 12 -6.75 -5.27 0.86
N PRO A 13 -5.45 -5.54 1.07
CA PRO A 13 -4.46 -5.32 0.01
C PRO A 13 -4.83 -6.03 -1.30
N GLU A 14 -5.29 -7.28 -1.25
CA GLU A 14 -5.74 -8.00 -2.44
C GLU A 14 -6.92 -7.31 -3.14
N GLU A 15 -7.94 -6.88 -2.38
CA GLU A 15 -9.07 -6.13 -2.93
C GLU A 15 -8.61 -4.82 -3.59
N ALA A 16 -7.65 -4.11 -2.99
CA ALA A 16 -7.08 -2.90 -3.57
C ALA A 16 -6.32 -3.17 -4.87
N ALA A 17 -5.52 -4.26 -4.94
CA ALA A 17 -4.82 -4.65 -6.16
C ALA A 17 -5.79 -4.98 -7.30
N LEU A 18 -6.88 -5.70 -7.01
CA LEU A 18 -7.91 -6.03 -8.00
C LEU A 18 -8.63 -4.78 -8.51
N VAL A 19 -8.89 -3.80 -7.64
CA VAL A 19 -9.48 -2.51 -8.06
C VAL A 19 -8.54 -1.78 -9.03
N LEU A 20 -7.25 -1.69 -8.72
CA LEU A 20 -6.26 -1.07 -9.63
C LEU A 20 -6.20 -1.80 -10.98
N ALA A 21 -6.24 -3.13 -10.97
CA ALA A 21 -6.23 -3.92 -12.21
C ALA A 21 -7.49 -3.67 -13.04
N GLY A 22 -8.66 -3.61 -12.40
CA GLY A 22 -9.93 -3.28 -13.04
C GLY A 22 -9.99 -1.87 -13.62
N LEU A 23 -9.21 -0.93 -13.06
CA LEU A 23 -9.05 0.43 -13.60
C LEU A 23 -8.03 0.51 -14.75
N GLY A 24 -7.34 -0.58 -15.07
CA GLY A 24 -6.39 -0.65 -16.20
C GLY A 24 -4.94 -0.30 -15.84
N PHE A 25 -4.59 -0.23 -14.55
CA PHE A 25 -3.19 -0.09 -14.14
C PHE A 25 -2.41 -1.37 -14.42
N LYS A 26 -1.30 -1.23 -15.17
CA LYS A 26 -0.45 -2.35 -15.57
C LYS A 26 0.49 -2.78 -14.44
N GLN A 27 1.03 -3.98 -14.53
CA GLN A 27 1.93 -4.54 -13.53
C GLN A 27 3.19 -3.68 -13.30
N GLU A 28 3.65 -2.94 -14.32
CA GLU A 28 4.83 -2.07 -14.21
C GLU A 28 4.55 -0.74 -13.48
N THR A 29 3.29 -0.47 -13.13
CA THR A 29 2.90 0.76 -12.41
C THR A 29 3.65 0.86 -11.09
N TYR A 30 4.34 1.98 -10.90
CA TYR A 30 4.94 2.31 -9.60
C TYR A 30 3.84 2.72 -8.62
N ILE A 31 3.79 2.05 -7.47
CA ILE A 31 2.80 2.32 -6.43
C ILE A 31 3.51 2.87 -5.20
N TYR A 32 3.17 4.10 -4.83
CA TYR A 32 3.58 4.66 -3.55
C TYR A 32 2.65 4.18 -2.44
N LEU A 33 3.18 3.39 -1.51
CA LEU A 33 2.45 2.93 -0.35
C LEU A 33 2.52 3.97 0.77
N ALA A 34 1.49 4.82 0.83
CA ALA A 34 1.28 5.78 1.90
C ALA A 34 0.65 5.09 3.12
N GLY A 35 1.46 4.60 4.04
CA GLY A 35 0.96 4.04 5.28
C GLY A 35 2.04 3.76 6.32
N SER A 36 1.60 3.26 7.48
CA SER A 36 2.47 2.59 8.44
C SER A 36 2.68 1.13 8.05
N HIS A 37 3.40 0.38 8.89
CA HIS A 37 3.49 -1.07 8.76
C HIS A 37 2.09 -1.69 8.69
N ILE A 38 1.81 -2.46 7.64
CA ILE A 38 0.53 -3.12 7.45
C ILE A 38 0.41 -4.26 8.47
N TYR A 39 -0.75 -4.39 9.10
CA TYR A 39 -1.01 -5.49 10.03
C TYR A 39 -0.85 -6.85 9.30
N GLY A 40 -0.07 -7.76 9.87
CA GLY A 40 0.32 -9.02 9.22
C GLY A 40 1.47 -8.88 8.21
N GLY A 41 1.98 -7.67 8.01
CA GLY A 41 3.20 -7.38 7.25
C GLY A 41 3.19 -7.94 5.84
N ASN A 42 4.35 -8.46 5.42
CA ASN A 42 4.58 -8.99 4.07
C ASN A 42 3.60 -10.10 3.68
N SER A 43 3.16 -10.94 4.62
CA SER A 43 2.23 -12.04 4.31
C SER A 43 0.90 -11.53 3.75
N ARG A 44 0.40 -10.38 4.22
CA ARG A 44 -0.83 -9.77 3.70
C ARG A 44 -0.62 -8.97 2.43
N MET A 45 0.62 -8.54 2.16
CA MET A 45 0.99 -7.80 0.95
C MET A 45 1.37 -8.71 -0.20
N GLU A 46 1.54 -10.02 0.01
CA GLU A 46 2.03 -10.93 -1.01
C GLU A 46 1.16 -10.91 -2.28
N ALA A 47 -0.16 -11.00 -2.14
CA ALA A 47 -1.07 -10.94 -3.28
C ALA A 47 -0.99 -9.60 -4.04
N PHE A 48 -0.86 -8.49 -3.30
CA PHE A 48 -0.68 -7.16 -3.89
C PHE A 48 0.63 -7.07 -4.67
N ASN A 49 1.75 -7.45 -4.04
CA ASN A 49 3.09 -7.35 -4.62
C ASN A 49 3.29 -8.28 -5.82
N ARG A 50 2.55 -9.40 -5.90
CA ARG A 50 2.54 -10.26 -7.10
C ARG A 50 1.94 -9.54 -8.31
N LEU A 51 0.88 -8.77 -8.12
CA LEU A 51 0.22 -8.00 -9.19
C LEU A 51 0.93 -6.68 -9.50
N TYR A 52 1.55 -6.06 -8.50
CA TYR A 52 2.28 -4.80 -8.63
C TYR A 52 3.61 -4.90 -7.88
N PRO A 53 4.69 -5.36 -8.54
CA PRO A 53 6.00 -5.52 -7.91
C PRO A 53 6.70 -4.19 -7.59
N ASN A 54 6.34 -3.11 -8.28
CA ASN A 54 7.00 -1.80 -8.17
C ASN A 54 6.42 -0.95 -7.02
N VAL A 55 6.37 -1.51 -5.80
CA VAL A 55 5.92 -0.79 -4.61
C VAL A 55 7.07 -0.04 -3.97
N VAL A 56 6.86 1.25 -3.69
CA VAL A 56 7.82 2.13 -3.02
C VAL A 56 7.19 2.78 -1.79
N THR A 57 7.97 2.96 -0.73
CA THR A 57 7.60 3.71 0.47
C THR A 57 8.43 4.98 0.58
N LYS A 58 8.14 5.83 1.57
CA LYS A 58 8.96 7.03 1.82
C LYS A 58 10.42 6.69 2.14
N GLU A 59 10.67 5.54 2.76
CA GLU A 59 12.00 5.03 3.07
C GLU A 59 12.77 4.63 1.82
N ASN A 60 12.08 4.26 0.73
CA ASN A 60 12.71 3.96 -0.55
C ASN A 60 13.03 5.22 -1.36
N LEU A 61 12.24 6.29 -1.19
CA LEU A 61 12.32 7.49 -2.04
C LEU A 61 13.18 8.62 -1.44
N LEU A 62 13.17 8.78 -0.13
CA LEU A 62 13.83 9.90 0.54
C LEU A 62 15.24 9.54 0.99
N THR A 63 16.15 10.51 0.90
CA THR A 63 17.46 10.39 1.55
C THR A 63 17.31 10.37 3.07
N THR A 64 18.34 9.92 3.79
CA THR A 64 18.33 9.90 5.26
C THR A 64 18.05 11.29 5.86
N THR A 65 18.58 12.35 5.24
CA THR A 65 18.39 13.74 5.69
C THR A 65 16.96 14.21 5.50
N GLU A 66 16.36 13.93 4.33
CA GLU A 66 14.96 14.28 4.04
C GLU A 66 13.97 13.45 4.86
N LEU A 67 14.31 12.18 5.13
CA LEU A 67 13.48 11.27 5.92
C LEU A 67 13.55 11.57 7.43
N ALA A 68 14.64 12.17 7.92
CA ALA A 68 14.88 12.42 9.34
C ALA A 68 13.68 13.04 10.10
N PRO A 69 13.04 14.12 9.62
CA PRO A 69 11.86 14.68 10.28
C PRO A 69 10.63 13.76 10.26
N PHE A 70 10.59 12.76 9.38
CA PHE A 70 9.41 11.92 9.12
C PHE A 70 9.56 10.45 9.56
N ARG A 71 10.74 10.00 10.02
CA ARG A 71 11.03 8.57 10.28
C ARG A 71 9.98 7.84 11.14
N ASN A 72 9.41 8.53 12.13
CA ASN A 72 8.47 7.93 13.08
C ASN A 72 7.00 8.31 12.84
N PHE A 73 6.71 9.00 11.73
CA PHE A 73 5.35 9.37 11.36
C PHE A 73 4.79 8.37 10.35
N SER A 74 3.49 8.14 10.34
CA SER A 74 2.87 7.43 9.21
C SER A 74 2.93 8.32 7.96
N SER A 75 3.08 7.73 6.78
CA SER A 75 2.77 8.41 5.52
C SER A 75 1.23 8.46 5.38
N GLN A 76 0.57 9.36 6.11
CA GLN A 76 -0.87 9.64 5.98
C GLN A 76 -1.08 10.92 5.18
#